data_AF-A0A662XL71-F1
#
_entry.id   AF-A0A662XL71-F1
#
_cell.length_a   1.000
_cell.length_b   1.000
_cell.length_c   1.000
_cell.angle_alpha   90.00
_cell.angle_beta   90.00
_cell.angle_gamma   90.00
#
_symmetry.space_group_name_H-M   'P 1'
#
loop_
_entity.id
_entity.type
_entity.pdbx_description
1 polymer ?
#
loop_
_entity_poly.entity_id
_entity_poly.type
_entity_poly.pdbx_seq_one_letter_code
_entity_poly.pdbx_strand_id
1 'polypeptide(L)' 'GLDLICRAHQLVQEGYKYMFPEKSLVTVWSAPNYCYRCGNVAAILSFDENLERDFKLFREVAESSDGFNQRALVPYFL' A
#
# COMPACT_ATOMS: atom_id res chain seq x y z
N GLY A 1 25.11 4.60 8.71
CA GLY A 1 23.95 4.06 9.45
C GLY A 1 22.97 3.50 8.44
N LEU A 2 21.73 3.19 8.83
CA LEU A 2 20.65 2.90 7.88
C LEU A 2 19.94 4.21 7.50
N ASP A 3 19.68 4.43 6.22
CA ASP A 3 19.03 5.66 5.73
C ASP A 3 17.50 5.54 5.63
N LEU A 4 16.99 4.32 5.57
CA LEU A 4 15.55 4.05 5.45
C LEU A 4 15.20 2.66 6.00
N ILE A 5 14.14 2.59 6.79
CA ILE A 5 13.43 1.35 7.10
C ILE A 5 12.24 1.26 6.14
N CYS A 6 12.20 0.25 5.28
CA CYS A 6 11.06 -0.05 4.42
C CYS A 6 10.29 -1.25 4.97
N ARG A 7 8.98 -1.12 5.16
CA ARG A 7 8.12 -2.18 5.70
C ARG A 7 6.72 -2.20 5.11
N ALA A 8 6.09 -3.37 5.11
CA ALA A 8 4.64 -3.56 4.86
C ALA A 8 3.91 -3.84 6.19
N HIS A 9 2.73 -4.47 6.19
CA HIS A 9 1.93 -4.93 7.35
C HIS A 9 0.77 -4.02 7.79
N GLN A 10 0.98 -2.71 7.98
CA GLN A 10 -0.14 -1.77 8.20
C GLN A 10 -0.69 -1.25 6.87
N LEU A 11 -2.00 -1.34 6.69
CA LEU A 11 -2.72 -0.77 5.55
C LEU A 11 -2.52 0.75 5.49
N VAL A 12 -2.20 1.26 4.30
CA VAL A 12 -2.18 2.69 3.96
C VAL A 12 -3.06 2.91 2.74
N GLN A 13 -3.90 3.93 2.78
CA GLN A 13 -4.93 4.14 1.76
C GLN A 13 -4.34 4.60 0.43
N GLU A 14 -3.25 5.35 0.51
CA GLU A 14 -2.49 5.93 -0.59
C GLU A 14 -1.47 4.95 -1.21
N GLY A 15 -1.38 3.71 -0.71
CA GLY A 15 -0.43 2.70 -1.17
C GLY A 15 0.97 2.81 -0.56
N TYR A 16 1.42 3.99 -0.12
CA TYR A 16 2.64 4.14 0.67
C TYR A 16 2.59 5.35 1.60
N LYS A 17 3.30 5.31 2.73
CA LYS A 17 3.37 6.45 3.65
C LYS A 17 4.73 6.56 4.32
N TYR A 18 5.37 7.71 4.16
CA TYR A 18 6.53 8.07 4.99
C TYR A 18 6.07 8.48 6.39
N MET A 19 6.78 7.99 7.39
CA MET A 19 6.59 8.34 8.79
C MET A 19 7.73 9.26 9.25
N PHE A 20 7.40 10.12 10.23
CA PHE A 20 8.30 11.12 10.82
C PHE A 20 8.73 12.23 9.85
N PRO A 21 9.13 13.42 10.37
CA PRO A 21 9.61 14.52 9.53
C PRO A 21 10.81 14.14 8.65
N GLU A 22 11.70 13.29 9.16
CA GLU A 22 12.94 12.86 8.50
C GLU A 22 12.71 11.79 7.42
N LYS A 23 11.48 11.26 7.30
CA LYS A 23 11.12 10.22 6.32
C LYS A 23 12.01 8.97 6.38
N SER A 24 12.48 8.63 7.57
CA SER A 24 13.39 7.51 7.84
C SER A 24 12.68 6.15 7.89
N LEU A 25 11.35 6.12 7.89
CA LEU A 25 10.53 4.93 7.87
C LEU A 25 9.45 5.07 6.80
N VAL A 26 9.30 4.07 5.94
CA VAL A 26 8.23 4.02 4.95
C VAL A 26 7.42 2.74 5.06
N THR A 27 6.11 2.93 5.01
CA THR A 27 5.15 1.86 4.79
C THR A 27 4.85 1.74 3.31
N VAL A 28 4.92 0.53 2.74
CA VAL A 28 4.47 0.23 1.37
C VAL A 28 3.39 -0.85 1.41
N TRP A 29 2.35 -0.68 0.61
CA TRP A 29 1.22 -1.59 0.50
C TRP A 29 0.94 -1.92 -0.97
N SER A 30 0.97 -3.20 -1.33
CA SER A 30 0.95 -3.63 -2.74
C SER A 30 -0.32 -4.40 -3.17
N ALA A 31 -1.35 -4.43 -2.32
CA ALA A 31 -2.63 -5.08 -2.64
C ALA A 31 -3.75 -4.03 -2.79
N PRO A 32 -4.14 -3.66 -4.03
CA PRO A 32 -5.16 -2.62 -4.24
C PRO A 32 -6.53 -3.16 -3.86
N ASN A 33 -7.43 -2.25 -3.44
CA ASN A 33 -8.75 -2.58 -2.92
C ASN A 33 -8.72 -3.81 -2.00
N TYR A 34 -7.91 -3.72 -0.94
CA TYR A 34 -7.62 -4.85 -0.08
C TYR A 34 -8.91 -5.49 0.46
N CYS A 35 -8.93 -6.82 0.40
CA CYS A 35 -10.11 -7.65 0.71
C CYS A 35 -11.39 -7.24 -0.02
N TYR A 36 -11.29 -6.59 -1.18
CA TYR A 36 -12.41 -6.07 -1.98
C TYR A 36 -13.31 -5.07 -1.23
N ARG A 37 -12.77 -4.45 -0.16
CA ARG A 37 -13.55 -3.60 0.76
C ARG A 37 -12.87 -2.27 1.08
N CYS A 38 -11.54 -2.22 1.05
CA CYS A 38 -10.82 -1.08 1.59
C CYS A 38 -10.68 0.09 0.61
N GLY A 39 -10.82 -0.14 -0.69
CA GLY A 39 -10.69 0.90 -1.72
C GLY A 39 -9.31 1.56 -1.84
N ASN A 40 -8.30 1.04 -1.13
CA ASN A 40 -6.95 1.59 -1.11
C ASN A 40 -6.25 1.43 -2.46
N VAL A 41 -5.34 2.35 -2.74
CA VAL A 41 -4.35 2.24 -3.82
C VAL A 41 -3.23 1.30 -3.38
N ALA A 42 -2.55 0.68 -4.34
CA ALA A 42 -1.34 -0.07 -4.10
C ALA A 42 -0.11 0.63 -4.70
N ALA A 43 1.06 0.34 -4.12
CA ALA A 43 2.34 0.90 -4.53
C ALA A 43 3.43 -0.17 -4.59
N ILE A 44 4.42 0.09 -5.44
CA ILE A 44 5.76 -0.53 -5.42
C ILE A 44 6.76 0.60 -5.16
N LEU A 45 7.70 0.39 -4.24
CA LEU A 45 8.87 1.24 -4.08
C LEU A 45 10.04 0.63 -4.87
N SER A 46 10.47 1.30 -5.94
CA SER A 46 11.65 0.93 -6.72
C SER A 46 12.84 1.82 -6.39
N PHE A 47 14.02 1.23 -6.50
CA PHE A 47 15.31 1.90 -6.38
C PHE A 47 16.07 1.76 -7.70
N ASP A 48 16.75 2.82 -8.13
CA ASP A 48 17.68 2.76 -9.25
C ASP A 48 19.12 2.42 -8.78
N GLU A 49 20.08 2.47 -9.70
CA GLU A 49 21.50 2.20 -9.41
C GLU A 49 22.12 3.18 -8.41
N ASN A 50 21.55 4.37 -8.26
CA ASN A 50 21.98 5.40 -7.31
C ASN A 50 21.17 5.37 -6.00
N LEU A 51 20.30 4.37 -5.81
CA LEU A 51 19.36 4.25 -4.69
C LEU A 51 18.32 5.40 -4.64
N GLU A 52 18.09 6.07 -5.75
CA GLU A 52 17.00 7.03 -5.87
C GLU A 52 15.64 6.31 -5.85
N ARG A 53 14.68 6.91 -5.17
CA ARG A 53 13.43 6.27 -4.77
C ARG A 53 12.28 6.69 -5.66
N ASP A 54 11.62 5.73 -6.29
CA ASP A 54 10.43 5.95 -7.11
C ASP A 54 9.25 5.10 -6.66
N PHE A 55 8.04 5.68 -6.63
CA PHE A 55 6.82 4.98 -6.26
C PHE A 55 5.93 4.76 -7.49
N LYS A 56 5.66 3.50 -7.78
CA LYS A 56 4.73 3.10 -8.85
C LYS A 56 3.39 2.77 -8.24
N LEU A 57 2.39 3.60 -8.50
CA LEU A 57 1.03 3.43 -7.99
C LEU A 57 0.15 2.66 -8.97
N PHE A 58 -0.71 1.79 -8.45
CA PHE A 58 -1.66 1.01 -9.25
C PHE A 58 -2.94 0.72 -8.48
N ARG A 59 -4.02 0.52 -9.23
CA ARG A 59 -5.35 0.16 -8.74
C ARG A 59 -5.73 -1.24 -9.22
N GLU A 60 -6.78 -1.75 -8.61
CA GLU A 60 -7.46 -2.97 -8.99
C GLU A 60 -8.01 -2.87 -10.44
N VAL A 61 -8.12 -4.01 -11.13
CA VAL A 61 -8.66 -4.05 -12.50
C VAL A 61 -10.19 -3.99 -12.47
N ALA A 62 -10.83 -3.52 -13.53
CA ALA A 62 -12.29 -3.34 -13.59
C ALA A 62 -13.09 -4.63 -13.26
N GLU A 63 -12.62 -5.79 -13.69
CA GLU A 63 -13.29 -7.07 -13.38
C GLU A 63 -13.34 -7.38 -11.87
N SER A 64 -12.42 -6.81 -11.09
CA SER A 64 -12.37 -6.99 -9.64
C SER A 64 -13.22 -6.00 -8.85
N SER A 65 -13.75 -4.94 -9.49
CA SER A 65 -14.71 -4.04 -8.83
C SER A 65 -16.12 -4.62 -8.75
N ASP A 66 -16.46 -5.61 -9.59
CA ASP A 66 -17.78 -6.26 -9.65
C ASP A 66 -17.97 -7.36 -8.60
N GLY A 67 -16.98 -7.59 -7.72
CA GLY A 67 -17.05 -8.51 -6.59
C GLY A 67 -18.02 -8.09 -5.47
N PHE A 68 -19.01 -7.24 -5.77
CA PHE A 68 -20.12 -6.87 -4.89
C PHE A 68 -21.03 -8.08 -4.65
N ASN A 69 -20.57 -9.06 -3.86
CA ASN A 69 -21.46 -9.94 -3.12
C ASN A 69 -20.73 -10.71 -1.98
N GLN A 70 -21.22 -10.46 -0.74
CA GLN A 70 -21.30 -11.40 0.39
C GLN A 70 -20.15 -11.60 1.43
N ARG A 71 -19.35 -10.60 1.82
CA ARG A 71 -18.51 -10.71 3.06
C ARG A 71 -18.51 -9.49 3.98
N ALA A 72 -19.58 -8.71 3.99
CA ALA A 72 -19.69 -7.46 4.73
C ALA A 72 -19.85 -7.58 6.27
N LEU A 73 -19.76 -8.76 6.88
CA LEU A 73 -20.24 -8.95 8.27
C LEU A 73 -19.17 -9.10 9.36
N VAL A 74 -17.88 -9.12 9.04
CA VAL A 74 -16.83 -9.19 10.08
C VAL A 74 -15.84 -8.03 9.97
N PRO A 75 -15.60 -7.29 11.07
CA PRO A 75 -14.56 -6.28 11.09
C PRO A 75 -13.20 -6.99 10.96
N TYR A 76 -12.44 -6.60 9.94
CA TYR A 76 -11.16 -7.22 9.61
C TYR A 76 -9.99 -6.58 10.35
N PHE A 77 -10.16 -5.31 10.72
CA PHE A 77 -9.24 -4.56 11.56
C PHE A 77 -9.89 -4.41 12.94
N LEU A 78 -10.01 -5.53 13.65
CA LEU A 78 -10.26 -5.56 15.10
C LEU A 78 -8.91 -5.50 15.82
#